data_AF-A0A2N1RIY3-F1
#
_entry.id   AF-A0A2N1RIY3-F1
#
_cell.length_a   1.000
_cell.length_b   1.000
_cell.length_c   1.000
_cell.angle_alpha   90.00
_cell.angle_beta   90.00
_cell.angle_gamma   90.00
#
_symmetry.space_group_name_H-M   'P 1'
#
loop_
_entity.id
_entity.type
_entity.pdbx_description
1 polymer ?
#
loop_
_entity_poly.entity_id
_entity_poly.type
_entity_poly.pdbx_seq_one_letter_code
_entity_poly.pdbx_strand_id
1 'polypeptide(L)' 'DLPRYKVSGLVQASHILRDVPGIGFVEFDSTDVVRSRIVQRIIDAYEKETDKL' A
#
# COMPACT_ATOMS: atom_id res chain seq x y z
N ASP A 1 -4.03 16.30 11.63
CA ASP A 1 -4.27 15.16 12.54
C ASP A 1 -5.28 14.20 11.96
N LEU A 2 -4.88 12.94 11.81
CA LEU A 2 -5.78 11.83 11.52
C LEU A 2 -6.01 11.03 12.82
N PRO A 3 -7.25 10.56 13.07
CA PRO A 3 -7.59 9.86 14.29
C PRO A 3 -6.81 8.53 14.37
N ARG A 4 -6.09 8.33 15.48
CA ARG A 4 -5.12 7.24 15.71
C ARG A 4 -5.66 5.81 15.63
N TYR A 5 -6.96 5.62 15.43
CA TYR A 5 -7.63 4.31 15.54
C TYR A 5 -8.65 4.03 14.44
N LYS A 6 -8.58 4.75 13.32
CA LYS A 6 -9.46 4.44 12.18
C LYS A 6 -8.79 3.39 11.30
N VAL A 7 -9.43 2.23 11.19
CA VAL A 7 -9.12 1.25 10.15
C VAL A 7 -9.19 1.97 8.80
N SER A 8 -8.18 1.79 7.95
CA SER A 8 -8.16 2.37 6.61
C SER A 8 -9.39 1.91 5.83
N GLY A 9 -10.18 2.87 5.34
CA GLY A 9 -11.36 2.57 4.53
C GLY A 9 -11.01 1.80 3.25
N LEU A 10 -9.82 2.02 2.68
CA LEU A 10 -9.35 1.28 1.52
C LEU A 10 -9.05 -0.19 1.87
N VAL A 11 -8.41 -0.45 3.01
CA VAL A 11 -8.12 -1.82 3.49
C VAL A 11 -9.42 -2.57 3.78
N GLN A 12 -10.40 -1.88 4.39
CA GLN A 12 -11.71 -2.45 4.63
C GLN A 12 -12.45 -2.75 3.31
N ALA A 13 -12.44 -1.80 2.37
CA ALA A 13 -13.09 -1.95 1.07
C ALA A 13 -12.46 -3.09 0.25
N SER A 14 -11.12 -3.24 0.28
CA SER A 14 -10.44 -4.32 -0.45
C SER A 14 -10.79 -5.70 0.09
N HIS A 15 -11.06 -5.84 1.39
CA HIS A 15 -11.57 -7.08 1.96
C HIS A 15 -13.03 -7.35 1.57
N ILE A 16 -13.91 -6.35 1.67
CA ILE A 16 -15.36 -6.52 1.41
C ILE A 16 -15.63 -6.82 -0.06
N LEU A 17 -14.89 -6.19 -0.97
CA LEU A 17 -15.17 -6.23 -2.40
C LEU A 17 -14.38 -7.30 -3.16
N ARG A 18 -13.57 -8.12 -2.46
CA ARG A 18 -12.66 -9.11 -3.08
C ARG A 18 -13.35 -10.08 -4.04
N ASP A 19 -14.57 -10.49 -3.71
CA ASP A 19 -15.33 -11.49 -4.48
C ASP A 19 -16.43 -10.88 -5.36
N VAL A 20 -16.47 -9.54 -5.50
CA VAL A 20 -17.49 -8.86 -6.31
C VAL A 20 -17.12 -8.96 -7.81
N PRO A 21 -17.95 -9.59 -8.65
CA PRO A 21 -17.68 -9.70 -10.07
C PRO A 21 -17.54 -8.31 -10.72
N GLY A 22 -16.50 -8.13 -11.53
CA GLY A 22 -16.21 -6.86 -12.21
C GLY A 22 -15.35 -5.89 -11.40
N ILE A 23 -14.95 -6.22 -10.18
CA ILE A 23 -13.96 -5.45 -9.41
C ILE A 23 -12.63 -6.19 -9.41
N GLY A 24 -11.56 -5.49 -9.78
CA GLY A 24 -10.19 -5.99 -9.72
C GLY A 24 -9.34 -5.17 -8.73
N PHE A 25 -8.48 -5.85 -8.00
CA PHE A 25 -7.45 -5.22 -7.15
C PHE A 25 -6.09 -5.45 -7.77
N VAL A 26 -5.31 -4.37 -7.89
CA VAL A 26 -3.92 -4.41 -8.37
C VAL A 26 -3.05 -3.89 -7.24
N GLU A 27 -2.19 -4.77 -6.73
CA GLU A 27 -1.16 -4.41 -5.78
C GLU A 27 0.10 -4.09 -6.57
N PHE A 28 0.69 -2.93 -6.28
CA PHE A 28 1.96 -2.54 -6.86
C PHE A 28 3.07 -2.92 -5.88
N ASP A 29 4.15 -3.46 -6.41
CA ASP A 29 5.38 -3.63 -5.67
C ASP A 29 6.44 -2.62 -6.12
N SER A 30 7.61 -2.67 -5.50
CA SER A 30 8.66 -1.73 -5.81
C SER A 30 9.16 -1.89 -7.27
N THR A 31 9.07 -3.09 -7.86
CA THR A 31 9.51 -3.39 -9.22
C THR A 31 8.67 -2.69 -10.29
N ASP A 32 7.41 -2.33 -9.98
CA ASP A 32 6.50 -1.60 -10.87
C ASP A 32 6.87 -0.11 -11.05
N VAL A 33 7.76 0.43 -10.21
CA VAL A 33 8.14 1.84 -10.25
C VAL A 33 9.34 2.05 -11.17
N VAL A 34 9.21 2.91 -12.18
CA VAL A 34 10.36 3.40 -12.98
C VAL A 34 11.18 4.35 -12.11
N ARG A 35 12.20 3.83 -11.43
CA ARG A 35 12.87 4.55 -10.34
C ARG A 35 13.98 5.46 -10.85
N SER A 36 13.80 6.78 -10.64
CA SER A 36 14.94 7.65 -10.37
C SER A 36 15.60 7.23 -9.06
N ARG A 37 16.94 7.33 -8.94
CA ARG A 37 17.72 6.90 -7.76
C ARG A 37 17.18 7.45 -6.42
N ILE A 38 16.54 8.61 -6.44
CA ILE A 38 15.94 9.21 -5.23
C ILE A 38 14.65 8.49 -4.79
N VAL A 39 13.81 8.06 -5.74
CA VAL A 39 12.55 7.38 -5.47
C VAL A 39 12.82 6.01 -4.85
N GLN A 40 13.82 5.30 -5.36
CA GLN A 40 14.25 4.00 -4.81
C GLN A 40 14.68 4.12 -3.34
N ARG A 41 15.50 5.12 -3.01
CA ARG A 41 15.95 5.37 -1.63
C ARG A 41 14.81 5.71 -0.67
N ILE A 42 13.75 6.35 -1.15
CA ILE A 42 12.57 6.66 -0.34
C ILE A 42 11.79 5.36 -0.08
N ILE A 43 11.54 4.54 -1.10
CA ILE A 43 10.83 3.26 -0.96
C ILE A 43 11.55 2.35 0.04
N ASP A 44 12.86 2.14 -0.13
CA ASP A 44 13.67 1.29 0.75
C ASP A 44 13.66 1.77 2.22
N ALA A 45 13.49 3.07 2.46
CA ALA A 45 13.40 3.63 3.80
C ALA A 45 12.05 3.33 4.47
N TYR A 46 10.95 3.36 3.70
CA TYR A 46 9.62 3.03 4.20
C TYR A 46 9.43 1.52 4.43
N GLU A 47 9.97 0.66 3.56
CA GLU A 47 9.94 -0.81 3.74
C GLU A 47 10.59 -1.21 5.07
N LYS A 48 11.79 -0.67 5.38
CA LYS A 48 12.52 -0.95 6.63
C LYS A 48 11.81 -0.51 7.91
N GLU A 49 10.92 0.48 7.81
CA GLU A 49 10.13 0.93 8.96
C GLU A 49 8.90 0.04 9.15
N THR A 50 8.31 -0.42 8.06
CA THR A 50 7.10 -1.25 8.07
C THR A 50 7.38 -2.67 8.58
N ASP A 51 8.57 -3.23 8.28
CA ASP A 51 9.02 -4.55 8.76
C ASP A 51 9.36 -4.62 10.26
N LYS A 52 9.40 -3.48 10.97
CA LYS A 52 9.75 -3.41 12.40
C LYS A 52 8.55 -3.44 13.35
N LEU A 53 7.34 -3.56 12.82
CA LEU A 53 6.07 -3.67 13.54
C LEU A 53 5.56 -5.12 13.51
#